data_AF-A0A562PML4-F1
#
_entry.id   AF-A0A562PML4-F1
#
_cell.length_a   1.000
_cell.length_b   1.000
_cell.length_c   1.000
_cell.angle_alpha   90.00
_cell.angle_beta   90.00
_cell.angle_gamma   90.00
#
_symmetry.space_group_name_H-M   'P 1'
#
loop_
_entity.id
_entity.type
_entity.pdbx_description
1 polymer ?
#
loop_
_entity_poly.entity_id
_entity_poly.type
_entity_poly.pdbx_seq_one_letter_code
_entity_poly.pdbx_strand_id
1 'polypeptide(L)'
;MKRLLFLLLLGIFFTACKSTSPIVTSKKGEPKEKISRAEKRKANQLAEQLIDVATENLGIKYKYAGTTKAGFDCSGLMYTIFKSENINLPRNSFQQSKIGVVLNLQKDEAQKGDLIFFKTTKNKEINHVGIVIEVTDEEIKFIHSSTSKGVIISSTKEPYYKKTFVQINRVL
;
A
#
# COMPACT_ATOMS: atom_id res chain seq x y z
N MET A 1 -4.92 -17.47 -79.78
CA MET A 1 -4.14 -16.24 -80.06
C MET A 1 -3.67 -15.66 -78.73
N LYS A 2 -2.37 -15.40 -78.65
CA LYS A 2 -1.55 -14.72 -77.62
C LYS A 2 -2.36 -13.94 -76.56
N ARG A 3 -2.06 -14.13 -75.26
CA ARG A 3 -1.30 -13.20 -74.38
C ARG A 3 -1.51 -13.70 -72.93
N LEU A 4 -0.67 -13.50 -71.93
CA LEU A 4 0.70 -13.03 -71.79
C LEU A 4 0.99 -13.26 -70.29
N LEU A 5 2.14 -13.87 -70.02
CA LEU A 5 2.99 -13.80 -68.81
C LEU A 5 2.55 -12.80 -67.71
N PHE A 6 2.48 -13.22 -66.44
CA PHE A 6 3.21 -12.57 -65.34
C PHE A 6 3.35 -13.49 -64.12
N LEU A 7 4.58 -13.62 -63.67
CA LEU A 7 5.04 -14.32 -62.47
C LEU A 7 4.56 -13.62 -61.19
N LEU A 8 4.21 -14.39 -60.17
CA LEU A 8 4.59 -14.05 -58.79
C LEU A 8 4.62 -15.30 -57.91
N LEU A 9 5.85 -15.76 -57.67
CA LEU A 9 6.25 -16.63 -56.58
C LEU A 9 6.01 -15.90 -55.25
N LEU A 10 5.27 -16.52 -54.33
CA LEU A 10 5.58 -16.38 -52.91
C LEU A 10 5.11 -17.63 -52.16
N GLY A 11 6.05 -18.52 -51.87
CA GLY A 11 5.84 -19.64 -50.98
C GLY A 11 5.66 -19.12 -49.55
N ILE A 12 4.57 -19.54 -48.90
CA ILE A 12 4.41 -19.38 -47.46
C ILE A 12 4.49 -20.78 -46.86
N PHE A 13 5.65 -21.04 -46.26
CA PHE A 13 5.90 -22.21 -45.44
C PHE A 13 4.89 -22.26 -44.29
N PHE A 14 4.15 -23.36 -44.21
CA PHE A 14 3.42 -23.75 -43.00
C PHE A 14 4.43 -24.10 -41.91
N THR A 15 4.69 -23.18 -40.98
CA THR A 15 5.34 -23.52 -39.71
C THR A 15 4.30 -23.48 -38.60
N ALA A 16 3.82 -24.66 -38.23
CA ALA A 16 3.01 -24.89 -37.04
C ALA A 16 3.84 -24.56 -35.78
N CYS A 17 3.49 -23.49 -35.07
CA CYS A 17 4.08 -23.20 -33.78
C CYS A 17 3.29 -23.94 -32.70
N LYS A 18 3.78 -25.11 -32.30
CA LYS A 18 3.33 -25.84 -31.11
C LYS A 18 3.84 -25.07 -29.89
N SER A 19 2.93 -24.39 -29.18
CA SER A 19 3.25 -23.71 -27.92
C SER A 19 3.49 -24.74 -26.83
N THR A 20 4.75 -25.11 -26.61
CA THR A 20 5.17 -25.84 -25.41
C THR A 20 5.35 -24.82 -24.29
N SER A 21 4.50 -24.88 -23.27
CA SER A 21 4.66 -24.07 -22.04
C SER A 21 6.01 -24.37 -21.39
N PRO A 22 6.75 -23.38 -20.88
CA PRO A 22 7.95 -23.65 -20.11
C PRO A 22 7.53 -24.20 -18.75
N ILE A 23 7.96 -25.44 -18.48
CA ILE A 23 8.01 -26.00 -17.14
C ILE A 23 9.03 -25.16 -16.36
N VAL A 24 8.56 -24.29 -15.47
CA VAL A 24 9.42 -23.55 -14.55
C VAL A 24 9.88 -24.50 -13.46
N THR A 25 11.04 -25.11 -13.68
CA THR A 25 11.80 -25.78 -12.63
C THR A 25 12.24 -24.74 -11.62
N SER A 26 11.72 -24.84 -10.39
CA SER A 26 12.15 -24.04 -9.25
C SER A 26 13.63 -24.26 -8.97
N LYS A 27 14.48 -23.29 -9.34
CA LYS A 27 15.85 -23.19 -8.84
C LYS A 27 15.89 -22.23 -7.66
N LYS A 28 16.23 -22.81 -6.53
CA LYS A 28 16.49 -22.20 -5.24
C LYS A 28 17.78 -21.37 -5.31
N GLY A 29 17.69 -20.06 -5.13
CA GLY A 29 18.83 -19.16 -4.91
C GLY A 29 18.98 -18.04 -5.94
N GLU A 30 18.21 -16.96 -5.79
CA GLU A 30 18.54 -15.66 -6.38
C GLU A 30 18.79 -14.62 -5.27
N PRO A 31 19.79 -13.73 -5.43
CA PRO A 31 20.11 -12.69 -4.46
C PRO A 31 19.02 -11.60 -4.46
N LYS A 32 18.66 -11.09 -3.27
CA LYS A 32 17.74 -9.95 -3.09
C LYS A 32 18.18 -8.79 -3.99
N GLU A 33 17.36 -8.48 -4.98
CA GLU A 33 17.55 -7.37 -5.91
C GLU A 33 17.68 -6.05 -5.11
N LYS A 34 18.81 -5.34 -5.28
CA LYS A 34 19.00 -4.03 -4.63
C LYS A 34 18.10 -3.01 -5.33
N ILE A 35 17.00 -2.64 -4.69
CA ILE A 35 16.13 -1.52 -5.11
C ILE A 35 17.01 -0.32 -5.49
N SER A 36 16.79 0.25 -6.67
CA SER A 36 17.59 1.35 -7.16
C SER A 36 17.40 2.59 -6.27
N ARG A 37 18.44 3.42 -6.16
CA ARG A 37 18.36 4.69 -5.41
C ARG A 37 17.23 5.60 -5.93
N ALA A 38 16.91 5.51 -7.21
CA ALA A 38 15.84 6.27 -7.84
C ALA A 38 14.46 5.81 -7.36
N GLU A 39 14.20 4.51 -7.31
CA GLU A 39 12.94 3.95 -6.78
C GLU A 39 12.74 4.32 -5.32
N LYS A 40 13.78 4.20 -4.48
CA LYS A 40 13.69 4.61 -3.07
C LYS A 40 13.34 6.10 -2.92
N ARG A 41 13.93 6.96 -3.76
CA ARG A 41 13.61 8.40 -3.75
C ARG A 41 12.16 8.66 -4.15
N LYS A 42 11.66 7.94 -5.16
CA LYS A 42 10.26 8.04 -5.61
C LYS A 42 9.30 7.58 -4.52
N ALA A 43 9.58 6.45 -3.86
CA ALA A 43 8.77 5.95 -2.75
C ALA A 43 8.74 6.94 -1.58
N ASN A 44 9.88 7.54 -1.22
CA ASN A 44 9.95 8.56 -0.18
C ASN A 44 9.13 9.82 -0.55
N GLN A 45 9.23 10.29 -1.80
CA GLN A 45 8.45 11.44 -2.25
C GLN A 45 6.94 11.16 -2.16
N LEU A 46 6.53 9.97 -2.60
CA LEU A 46 5.15 9.51 -2.52
C LEU A 46 4.66 9.39 -1.07
N ALA A 47 5.51 8.91 -0.16
CA ALA A 47 5.19 8.87 1.26
C ALA A 47 4.92 10.27 1.83
N GLU A 48 5.78 11.26 1.52
CA GLU A 48 5.58 12.65 1.98
C GLU A 48 4.29 13.24 1.37
N GLN A 49 3.99 12.99 0.10
CA GLN A 49 2.72 13.43 -0.52
C GLN A 49 1.49 12.87 0.20
N LEU A 50 1.49 11.58 0.52
CA LEU A 50 0.40 10.96 1.27
C LEU A 50 0.25 11.55 2.69
N ILE A 51 1.37 11.87 3.34
CA ILE A 51 1.40 12.49 4.66
C ILE A 51 0.90 13.93 4.59
N ASP A 52 1.26 14.69 3.56
CA ASP A 52 0.78 16.06 3.35
C ASP A 52 -0.74 16.07 3.19
N VAL A 53 -1.29 15.21 2.33
CA VAL A 53 -2.75 15.07 2.16
C VAL A 53 -3.41 14.62 3.47
N ALA A 54 -2.81 13.70 4.23
CA ALA A 54 -3.35 13.32 5.55
C ALA A 54 -3.34 14.50 6.54
N THR A 55 -2.29 15.32 6.51
CA THR A 55 -2.10 16.50 7.36
C THR A 55 -3.12 17.60 7.05
N GLU A 56 -3.45 17.84 5.79
CA GLU A 56 -4.51 18.77 5.37
C GLU A 56 -5.90 18.41 5.94
N ASN A 57 -6.10 17.16 6.33
CA ASN A 57 -7.37 16.68 6.87
C ASN A 57 -7.42 16.69 8.41
N LEU A 58 -6.38 17.16 9.10
CA LEU A 58 -6.37 17.28 10.57
C LEU A 58 -7.59 18.07 11.07
N GLY A 59 -8.21 17.58 12.15
CA GLY A 59 -9.39 18.17 12.77
C GLY A 59 -10.73 17.79 12.13
N ILE A 60 -10.75 17.20 10.93
CA ILE A 60 -11.99 16.70 10.31
C ILE A 60 -12.59 15.61 11.20
N LYS A 61 -13.89 15.70 11.47
CA LYS A 61 -14.57 14.81 12.42
C LYS A 61 -14.62 13.37 11.93
N TYR A 62 -14.70 12.45 12.89
CA TYR A 62 -14.97 11.06 12.60
C TYR A 62 -16.38 10.89 12.04
N LYS A 63 -16.52 10.07 11.00
CA LYS A 63 -17.82 9.64 10.47
C LYS A 63 -17.71 8.18 10.07
N TYR A 64 -18.55 7.32 10.65
CA TYR A 64 -18.61 5.90 10.25
C TYR A 64 -18.87 5.77 8.75
N ALA A 65 -18.12 4.90 8.08
CA ALA A 65 -18.13 4.75 6.63
C ALA A 65 -17.73 6.01 5.83
N GLY A 66 -17.27 7.08 6.49
CA GLY A 66 -16.88 8.34 5.86
C GLY A 66 -15.59 8.28 5.03
N THR A 67 -15.60 8.90 3.85
CA THR A 67 -14.51 8.96 2.88
C THR A 67 -14.36 10.35 2.25
N THR A 68 -14.89 11.39 2.90
CA THR A 68 -14.88 12.77 2.35
C THR A 68 -14.60 13.78 3.45
N LYS A 69 -14.38 15.04 3.09
CA LYS A 69 -14.18 16.12 4.07
C LYS A 69 -15.38 16.38 5.00
N ALA A 70 -16.55 15.81 4.71
CA ALA A 70 -17.69 15.78 5.64
C ALA A 70 -17.46 14.84 6.85
N GLY A 71 -16.41 14.03 6.82
CA GLY A 71 -15.97 13.16 7.90
C GLY A 71 -15.38 11.85 7.37
N PHE A 72 -14.40 11.33 8.11
CA PHE A 72 -13.67 10.11 7.77
C PHE A 72 -13.79 9.07 8.89
N ASP A 73 -13.89 7.79 8.56
CA ASP A 73 -13.41 6.75 9.49
C ASP A 73 -11.93 6.45 9.26
N CYS A 74 -11.32 5.61 10.10
CA CYS A 74 -9.89 5.32 10.03
C CYS A 74 -9.47 4.79 8.66
N SER A 75 -10.12 3.74 8.19
CA SER A 75 -9.86 3.14 6.88
C SER A 75 -10.28 4.01 5.70
N GLY A 76 -11.29 4.86 5.87
CA GLY A 76 -11.80 5.78 4.86
C GLY A 76 -10.87 6.96 4.62
N LEU A 77 -10.16 7.41 5.66
CA LEU A 77 -9.05 8.36 5.51
C LEU A 77 -7.95 7.72 4.65
N MET A 78 -7.47 6.52 5.01
CA MET A 78 -6.43 5.81 4.25
C MET A 78 -6.85 5.56 2.80
N TYR A 79 -8.09 5.09 2.59
CA TYR A 79 -8.67 4.91 1.27
C TYR A 79 -8.59 6.18 0.42
N THR A 80 -8.90 7.33 1.03
CA THR A 80 -8.98 8.61 0.31
C THR A 80 -7.60 9.15 -0.02
N ILE A 81 -6.65 9.14 0.93
CA ILE A 81 -5.30 9.66 0.71
C ILE A 81 -4.52 8.79 -0.28
N PHE A 82 -4.60 7.46 -0.20
CA PHE A 82 -3.90 6.59 -1.17
C PHE A 82 -4.50 6.71 -2.57
N LYS A 83 -5.82 6.93 -2.66
CA LYS A 83 -6.50 7.13 -3.95
C LYS A 83 -6.09 8.43 -4.64
N SER A 84 -5.69 9.50 -3.93
CA SER A 84 -5.20 10.73 -4.57
C SER A 84 -3.94 10.48 -5.39
N GLU A 85 -3.14 9.49 -4.98
CA GLU A 85 -1.94 9.04 -5.67
C GLU A 85 -2.17 7.79 -6.53
N ASN A 86 -3.43 7.50 -6.90
CA ASN A 86 -3.84 6.36 -7.72
C ASN A 86 -3.54 4.97 -7.13
N ILE A 87 -3.37 4.87 -5.81
CA ILE A 87 -3.18 3.59 -5.11
C ILE A 87 -4.51 3.16 -4.49
N ASN A 88 -5.03 2.04 -4.97
CA ASN A 88 -6.32 1.53 -4.50
C ASN A 88 -6.13 0.66 -3.25
N LEU A 89 -6.54 1.19 -2.10
CA LEU A 89 -6.69 0.40 -0.89
C LEU A 89 -8.13 -0.14 -0.75
N PRO A 90 -8.32 -1.34 -0.16
CA PRO A 90 -9.63 -1.80 0.26
C PRO A 90 -10.30 -0.81 1.22
N ARG A 91 -11.62 -0.78 1.26
CA ARG A 91 -12.36 0.17 2.12
C ARG A 91 -12.25 -0.15 3.62
N ASN A 92 -11.94 -1.40 3.98
CA ASN A 92 -11.96 -1.89 5.36
C ASN A 92 -10.53 -2.05 5.92
N SER A 93 -10.29 -1.65 7.18
CA SER A 93 -8.98 -1.72 7.83
C SER A 93 -8.38 -3.12 7.91
N PHE A 94 -9.19 -4.16 8.14
CA PHE A 94 -8.74 -5.55 8.17
C PHE A 94 -8.31 -6.06 6.79
N GLN A 95 -8.95 -5.56 5.72
CA GLN A 95 -8.50 -5.86 4.37
C GLN A 95 -7.25 -5.07 4.03
N GLN A 96 -7.15 -3.80 4.44
CA GLN A 96 -5.93 -2.99 4.29
C GLN A 96 -4.72 -3.63 4.97
N SER A 97 -4.90 -4.26 6.14
CA SER A 97 -3.81 -4.96 6.85
C SER A 97 -3.30 -6.21 6.12
N LYS A 98 -3.92 -6.62 5.01
CA LYS A 98 -3.45 -7.70 4.14
C LYS A 98 -2.72 -7.20 2.88
N ILE A 99 -2.65 -5.88 2.69
CA ILE A 99 -2.00 -5.25 1.54
C ILE A 99 -0.57 -4.90 1.91
N GLY A 100 0.35 -5.09 0.95
CA GLY A 100 1.76 -4.76 1.11
C GLY A 100 2.54 -5.80 1.92
N VAL A 101 3.77 -5.44 2.27
CA VAL A 101 4.68 -6.29 3.04
C VAL A 101 4.46 -6.03 4.53
N VAL A 102 4.11 -7.08 5.27
CA VAL A 102 4.03 -7.02 6.74
C VAL A 102 5.44 -6.98 7.31
N LEU A 103 5.75 -5.93 8.07
CA LEU A 103 7.07 -5.74 8.68
C LEU A 103 7.18 -6.57 9.96
N ASN A 104 8.39 -7.06 10.25
CA ASN A 104 8.65 -7.80 11.48
C ASN A 104 8.64 -6.82 12.67
N LEU A 105 7.76 -7.07 13.64
CA LEU A 105 7.56 -6.22 14.84
C LEU A 105 8.82 -6.04 15.69
N GLN A 106 9.83 -6.89 15.51
CA GLN A 106 11.09 -6.85 16.28
C GLN A 106 12.14 -5.90 15.72
N LYS A 107 11.87 -5.15 14.64
CA LYS A 107 12.88 -4.30 14.00
C LYS A 107 12.33 -2.94 13.61
N ASP A 108 13.22 -1.96 13.75
CA ASP A 108 13.14 -0.53 13.40
C ASP A 108 12.96 -0.28 11.90
N GLU A 109 12.16 -1.11 11.23
CA GLU A 109 11.94 -1.08 9.79
C GLU A 109 10.85 -0.11 9.40
N ALA A 110 10.02 0.34 10.34
CA ALA A 110 8.96 1.29 10.10
C ALA A 110 9.51 2.57 9.49
N GLN A 111 8.82 3.09 8.48
CA GLN A 111 9.17 4.32 7.78
C GLN A 111 7.92 5.17 7.61
N LYS A 112 8.15 6.45 7.33
CA LYS A 112 7.10 7.36 6.87
C LYS A 112 6.33 6.74 5.70
N GLY A 113 5.01 6.88 5.73
CA GLY A 113 4.11 6.34 4.71
C GLY A 113 3.67 4.89 4.92
N ASP A 114 4.29 4.16 5.85
CA ASP A 114 3.79 2.83 6.22
C ASP A 114 2.43 2.94 6.90
N LEU A 115 1.59 1.91 6.75
CA LEU A 115 0.33 1.80 7.46
C LEU A 115 0.56 1.09 8.79
N ILE A 116 0.03 1.67 9.87
CA ILE A 116 0.09 1.13 11.24
C ILE A 116 -1.30 0.69 11.69
N PHE A 117 -1.41 -0.51 12.26
CA PHE A 117 -2.67 -1.18 12.57
C PHE A 117 -2.83 -1.55 14.04
N PHE A 118 -4.06 -1.47 14.52
CA PHE A 118 -4.42 -1.69 15.92
C PHE A 118 -5.65 -2.57 16.10
N LYS A 119 -5.76 -3.18 17.29
CA LYS A 119 -6.94 -3.88 17.81
C LYS A 119 -7.52 -3.10 18.98
N THR A 120 -8.45 -2.20 18.70
CA THR A 120 -9.02 -1.25 19.66
C THR A 120 -10.27 -1.77 20.39
N THR A 121 -10.86 -2.85 19.91
CA THR A 121 -12.00 -3.54 20.53
C THR A 121 -11.58 -4.92 21.05
N LYS A 122 -12.46 -5.57 21.82
CA LYS A 122 -12.21 -6.93 22.37
C LYS A 122 -12.15 -8.02 21.29
N ASN A 123 -12.48 -7.71 20.04
CA ASN A 123 -12.43 -8.67 18.94
C ASN A 123 -10.98 -9.01 18.60
N LYS A 124 -10.74 -10.22 18.10
CA LYS A 124 -9.38 -10.70 17.75
C LYS A 124 -8.84 -10.10 16.44
N GLU A 125 -9.62 -9.28 15.73
CA GLU A 125 -9.30 -8.75 14.40
C GLU A 125 -8.89 -7.28 14.41
N ILE A 126 -8.03 -6.90 13.47
CA ILE A 126 -7.62 -5.51 13.24
C ILE A 126 -8.84 -4.66 12.85
N ASN A 127 -9.04 -3.55 13.54
CA ASN A 127 -10.22 -2.69 13.39
C ASN A 127 -9.88 -1.21 13.29
N HIS A 128 -8.59 -0.87 13.31
CA HIS A 128 -8.13 0.51 13.26
C HIS A 128 -6.80 0.62 12.53
N VAL A 129 -6.60 1.73 11.83
CA VAL A 129 -5.45 1.99 10.96
C VAL A 129 -5.07 3.48 10.97
N GLY A 130 -3.79 3.77 10.79
CA GLY A 130 -3.25 5.09 10.52
C GLY A 130 -2.06 5.04 9.56
N ILE A 131 -1.55 6.21 9.17
CA ILE A 131 -0.34 6.36 8.37
C ILE A 131 0.81 6.89 9.25
N VAL A 132 1.97 6.26 9.17
CA VAL A 132 3.17 6.65 9.92
C VAL A 132 3.74 7.96 9.37
N ILE A 133 4.01 8.91 10.25
CA ILE A 133 4.56 10.23 9.90
C ILE A 133 5.93 10.50 10.50
N GLU A 134 6.29 9.79 11.56
CA GLU A 134 7.57 9.96 12.25
C GLU A 134 7.92 8.64 12.94
N VAL A 135 9.20 8.25 12.86
CA VAL A 135 9.76 7.09 13.54
C VAL A 135 11.01 7.54 14.25
N THR A 136 11.06 7.28 15.55
CA THR A 136 12.21 7.51 16.43
C THR A 136 12.51 6.23 17.17
N ASP A 137 13.66 6.16 17.85
CA ASP A 137 14.02 5.01 18.67
C ASP A 137 13.02 4.74 19.82
N GLU A 138 12.20 5.72 20.19
CA GLU A 138 11.28 5.63 21.32
C GLU A 138 9.80 5.49 20.92
N GLU A 139 9.41 6.00 19.76
CA GLU A 139 8.01 6.04 19.33
C GLU A 139 7.82 6.14 17.82
N ILE A 140 6.62 5.74 17.40
CA ILE A 140 6.07 5.98 16.07
C ILE A 140 4.90 6.95 16.25
N LYS A 141 4.94 8.07 15.52
CA LYS A 141 3.79 8.97 15.39
C LYS A 141 3.05 8.69 14.10
N PHE A 142 1.73 8.80 14.16
CA PHE A 142 0.87 8.46 13.04
C PHE A 142 -0.37 9.36 12.98
N ILE A 143 -0.85 9.60 11.76
CA ILE A 143 -2.13 10.27 11.52
C ILE A 143 -3.21 9.22 11.34
N HIS A 144 -4.35 9.42 12.00
CA HIS A 144 -5.53 8.57 11.83
C HIS A 144 -6.81 9.33 12.17
N SER A 145 -7.97 8.81 11.76
CA SER A 145 -9.26 9.30 12.24
C SER A 145 -9.66 8.59 13.53
N SER A 146 -9.58 9.29 14.67
CA SER A 146 -10.01 8.84 16.00
C SER A 146 -11.53 8.98 16.15
N THR A 147 -12.20 7.98 16.72
CA THR A 147 -13.66 7.98 16.91
C THR A 147 -14.18 9.17 17.72
N SER A 148 -13.39 9.68 18.68
CA SER A 148 -13.79 10.80 19.55
C SER A 148 -13.26 12.15 19.09
N LYS A 149 -12.09 12.20 18.44
CA LYS A 149 -11.38 13.45 18.13
C LYS A 149 -11.33 13.80 16.65
N GLY A 150 -11.72 12.87 15.76
CA GLY A 150 -11.53 13.03 14.32
C GLY A 150 -10.08 12.78 13.90
N VAL A 151 -9.67 13.35 12.78
CA VAL A 151 -8.31 13.20 12.24
C VAL A 151 -7.30 13.90 13.14
N ILE A 152 -6.39 13.14 13.75
CA ILE A 152 -5.39 13.63 14.70
C ILE A 152 -4.05 12.93 14.48
N ILE A 153 -3.00 13.49 15.08
CA ILE A 153 -1.72 12.83 15.28
C ILE A 153 -1.76 12.14 16.65
N SER A 154 -1.35 10.88 16.69
CA SER A 154 -1.17 10.10 17.90
C SER A 154 0.18 9.39 17.91
N SER A 155 0.54 8.83 19.06
CA SER A 155 1.82 8.18 19.30
C SER A 155 1.67 6.79 19.91
N THR A 156 2.58 5.88 19.54
CA THR A 156 2.70 4.56 20.18
C THR A 156 3.19 4.61 21.64
N LYS A 157 3.66 5.76 22.14
CA LYS A 157 3.92 5.98 23.59
C LYS A 157 2.64 6.15 24.40
N GLU A 158 1.55 6.58 23.78
CA GLU A 158 0.27 6.69 24.49
C GLU A 158 -0.18 5.30 24.95
N PRO A 159 -0.54 5.10 26.24
CA PRO A 159 -0.83 3.77 26.78
C PRO A 159 -1.88 2.98 26.00
N TYR A 160 -2.87 3.68 25.44
CA TYR A 160 -3.92 3.08 24.63
C TYR A 160 -3.37 2.46 23.34
N TYR A 161 -2.57 3.21 22.56
CA TYR A 161 -2.00 2.72 21.30
C TYR A 161 -0.86 1.73 21.54
N LYS A 162 -0.06 1.93 22.59
CA LYS A 162 0.96 0.96 23.02
C LYS A 162 0.36 -0.43 23.24
N LYS A 163 -0.80 -0.50 23.92
CA LYS A 163 -1.47 -1.76 24.24
C LYS A 163 -2.18 -2.40 23.05
N THR A 164 -2.62 -1.60 22.09
CA THR A 164 -3.49 -2.06 20.98
C THR A 164 -2.76 -2.22 19.66
N PHE A 165 -1.50 -1.79 19.55
CA PHE A 165 -0.66 -1.94 18.37
C PHE A 165 -0.43 -3.42 18.02
N VAL A 166 -0.51 -3.75 16.73
CA VAL A 166 -0.39 -5.14 16.26
C VAL A 166 0.54 -5.30 15.06
N GLN A 167 0.51 -4.37 14.11
CA GLN A 167 1.09 -4.63 12.79
C GLN A 167 1.47 -3.34 12.07
N ILE A 168 2.51 -3.40 11.25
CA ILE A 168 2.89 -2.35 10.28
C ILE A 168 2.99 -3.00 8.90
N ASN A 169 2.47 -2.32 7.88
CA ASN A 169 2.59 -2.75 6.49
C ASN A 169 3.22 -1.66 5.65
N ARG A 170 4.15 -2.06 4.79
CA ARG A 170 4.67 -1.23 3.70
C ARG A 170 3.91 -1.50 2.41
N VAL A 171 3.23 -0.48 1.91
CA VAL A 171 2.48 -0.52 0.64
C VAL A 171 3.29 0.07 -0.52
N LEU A 172 4.17 1.03 -0.23
CA LEU A 172 5.00 1.77 -1.19
C LEU A 172 6.30 1.06 -1.56
#